data_AF-Q0W1J6-F1
#
_entry.id   AF-Q0W1J6-F1
#
_cell.length_a   1.000
_cell.length_b   1.000
_cell.length_c   1.000
_cell.angle_alpha   90.00
_cell.angle_beta   90.00
_cell.angle_gamma   90.00
#
_symmetry.space_group_name_H-M   'P 1'
#
loop_
_entity.id
_entity.type
_entity.pdbx_description
1 polymer ?
#
loop_
_entity_poly.entity_id
_entity_poly.type
_entity_poly.pdbx_seq_one_letter_code
_entity_poly.pdbx_strand_id
1 'polypeptide(L)'
;MVSLIQVFEIVLVLLLSTAIVASIPKFRELVNGKAKILLYLVLGLILFTLVGIGYNVIQDIHVSELMANAIANDPAADTSIIGKDAVSILWPYVQFFPLFIMSIALAGVVLVTYMEGELYGYIFAGTGFATLLPDALRYMGNGRYDLLLLGFALWAIIPVVWVFFYKEISRETPTLRERAWGAIKASIFSYPVYVATAAVAVFGESPRMISQSMFAGLGAISGDIGTFILLSLWFYLLLTVIIVSIMFVIHDLLMHVFNVRRTVTNKGIKYEIVHPIAEIIAQEEPKIDAYKGLIEEMEVFYKYMDRVDRLRAASTIARFKSEYNTIAARHDEGSKAEAERLIKLVDQEFKKKY
;
A
#
# COMPACT_ATOMS: atom_id res chain seq x y z
N MET A 1 -25.04 17.63 -23.80
CA MET A 1 -25.36 16.20 -23.60
C MET A 1 -24.02 15.47 -23.48
N VAL A 2 -23.72 14.85 -22.34
CA VAL A 2 -22.47 14.09 -22.14
C VAL A 2 -22.47 12.91 -23.11
N SER A 3 -21.42 12.78 -23.93
CA SER A 3 -21.34 11.68 -24.89
C SER A 3 -21.00 10.36 -24.18
N LEU A 4 -21.45 9.23 -24.78
CA LEU A 4 -21.10 7.90 -24.29
C LEU A 4 -19.56 7.69 -24.21
N ILE A 5 -18.82 8.35 -25.12
CA ILE A 5 -17.35 8.31 -25.19
C ILE A 5 -16.74 8.98 -23.96
N GLN A 6 -17.24 10.16 -23.56
CA GLN A 6 -16.76 10.88 -22.38
C GLN A 6 -17.02 10.10 -21.08
N VAL A 7 -18.17 9.42 -20.97
CA VAL A 7 -18.45 8.55 -19.80
C VAL A 7 -17.48 7.36 -19.77
N PHE A 8 -17.21 6.76 -20.92
CA PHE A 8 -16.25 5.66 -21.03
C PHE A 8 -14.83 6.10 -20.65
N GLU A 9 -14.38 7.29 -21.06
CA GLU A 9 -13.08 7.86 -20.70
C GLU A 9 -12.95 8.07 -19.18
N ILE A 10 -13.97 8.64 -18.53
CA ILE A 10 -14.02 8.81 -17.07
C ILE A 10 -13.85 7.46 -16.36
N VAL A 11 -14.61 6.46 -16.77
CA VAL A 11 -14.56 5.11 -16.18
C VAL A 11 -13.20 4.48 -16.40
N LEU A 12 -12.63 4.61 -17.60
CA LEU A 12 -11.32 4.05 -17.93
C LEU A 12 -10.20 4.69 -17.10
N VAL A 13 -10.17 6.02 -17.00
CA VAL A 13 -9.18 6.76 -16.20
C VAL A 13 -9.25 6.33 -14.74
N LEU A 14 -10.46 6.22 -14.20
CA LEU A 14 -10.65 5.77 -12.82
C LEU A 14 -10.16 4.33 -12.61
N LEU A 15 -10.59 3.38 -13.44
CA LEU A 15 -10.23 1.97 -13.32
C LEU A 15 -8.73 1.76 -13.44
N LEU A 16 -8.08 2.41 -14.41
CA LEU A 16 -6.62 2.33 -14.58
C LEU A 16 -5.88 2.92 -13.38
N SER A 17 -6.32 4.07 -12.86
CA SER A 17 -5.69 4.71 -11.70
C SER A 17 -5.78 3.81 -10.46
N THR A 18 -6.95 3.23 -10.19
CA THR A 18 -7.14 2.30 -9.07
C THR A 18 -6.36 0.99 -9.28
N ALA A 19 -6.32 0.46 -10.50
CA ALA A 19 -5.57 -0.77 -10.81
C ALA A 19 -4.06 -0.60 -10.59
N ILE A 20 -3.50 0.55 -11.00
CA ILE A 20 -2.08 0.87 -10.76
C ILE A 20 -1.80 0.88 -9.26
N VAL A 21 -2.60 1.60 -8.46
CA VAL A 21 -2.38 1.65 -7.00
C VAL A 21 -2.52 0.28 -6.35
N ALA A 22 -3.53 -0.51 -6.76
CA ALA A 22 -3.76 -1.86 -6.25
C ALA A 22 -2.65 -2.85 -6.64
N SER A 23 -1.88 -2.57 -7.69
CA SER A 23 -0.76 -3.41 -8.14
C SER A 23 0.56 -3.16 -7.40
N ILE A 24 0.71 -2.00 -6.74
CA ILE A 24 1.92 -1.62 -5.99
C ILE A 24 2.38 -2.72 -5.00
N PRO A 25 1.48 -3.35 -4.20
CA PRO A 25 1.89 -4.41 -3.30
C PRO A 25 2.52 -5.62 -3.97
N LYS A 26 2.09 -5.98 -5.20
CA LYS A 26 2.62 -7.14 -5.94
C LYS A 26 4.03 -6.88 -6.47
N PHE A 27 4.32 -5.66 -6.90
CA PHE A 27 5.61 -5.32 -7.49
C PHE A 27 6.77 -5.25 -6.49
N ARG A 28 6.45 -5.28 -5.20
CA ARG A 28 7.44 -5.37 -4.13
C ARG A 28 8.31 -6.64 -4.22
N GLU A 29 7.75 -7.74 -4.70
CA GLU A 29 8.42 -9.05 -4.79
C GLU A 29 9.62 -9.04 -5.75
N LEU A 30 9.77 -7.99 -6.56
CA LEU A 30 10.92 -7.82 -7.44
C LEU A 30 12.21 -7.58 -6.64
N VAL A 31 13.13 -8.54 -6.69
CA VAL A 31 14.42 -8.51 -5.98
C VAL A 31 15.42 -7.53 -6.64
N ASN A 32 15.28 -7.25 -7.94
CA ASN A 32 16.23 -6.39 -8.67
C ASN A 32 15.90 -4.90 -8.48
N GLY A 33 16.75 -4.19 -7.72
CA GLY A 33 16.58 -2.76 -7.42
C GLY A 33 16.49 -1.86 -8.65
N LYS A 34 17.22 -2.13 -9.74
CA LYS A 34 17.14 -1.31 -10.97
C LYS A 34 15.81 -1.49 -11.70
N ALA A 35 15.34 -2.73 -11.81
CA ALA A 35 14.06 -3.05 -12.43
C ALA A 35 12.89 -2.44 -11.62
N LYS A 36 12.99 -2.49 -10.29
CA LYS A 36 12.01 -1.89 -9.38
C LYS A 36 11.96 -0.37 -9.52
N ILE A 37 13.10 0.31 -9.60
CA ILE A 37 13.17 1.77 -9.86
C ILE A 37 12.48 2.12 -11.18
N LEU A 38 12.83 1.42 -12.27
CA LEU A 38 12.25 1.67 -13.59
C LEU A 38 10.73 1.45 -13.56
N LEU A 39 10.28 0.40 -12.90
CA LEU A 39 8.86 0.09 -12.77
C LEU A 39 8.08 1.18 -12.04
N TYR A 40 8.57 1.65 -10.88
CA TYR A 40 7.91 2.74 -10.15
C TYR A 40 7.92 4.05 -10.93
N LEU A 41 8.96 4.31 -11.71
CA LEU A 41 9.01 5.48 -12.59
C LEU A 41 7.94 5.37 -13.69
N VAL A 42 7.82 4.21 -14.35
CA VAL A 42 6.79 3.99 -15.39
C VAL A 42 5.39 4.06 -14.81
N LEU A 43 5.13 3.41 -13.68
CA LEU A 43 3.81 3.45 -13.02
C LEU A 43 3.45 4.86 -12.57
N GLY A 44 4.42 5.60 -12.01
CA GLY A 44 4.23 7.00 -11.64
C GLY A 44 3.90 7.88 -12.85
N LEU A 45 4.70 7.78 -13.93
CA LEU A 45 4.43 8.51 -15.18
C LEU A 45 3.02 8.25 -15.71
N ILE A 46 2.60 6.99 -15.78
CA ILE A 46 1.26 6.64 -16.28
C ILE A 46 0.19 7.21 -15.33
N LEU A 47 0.35 7.01 -14.02
CA LEU A 47 -0.65 7.42 -13.03
C LEU A 47 -0.84 8.95 -13.00
N PHE A 48 0.24 9.73 -13.02
CA PHE A 48 0.14 11.19 -13.05
C PHE A 48 -0.32 11.70 -14.42
N THR A 49 0.02 11.04 -15.53
CA THR A 49 -0.58 11.37 -16.83
C THR A 49 -2.10 11.16 -16.82
N LEU A 50 -2.60 10.11 -16.15
CA LEU A 50 -4.04 9.87 -15.97
C LEU A 50 -4.72 10.97 -15.14
N VAL A 51 -4.03 11.56 -14.16
CA VAL A 51 -4.52 12.75 -13.45
C VAL A 51 -4.75 13.89 -14.44
N GLY A 52 -3.77 14.19 -15.30
CA GLY A 52 -3.88 15.23 -16.32
C GLY A 52 -5.01 14.99 -17.33
N ILE A 53 -5.14 13.74 -17.81
CA ILE A 53 -6.26 13.34 -18.67
C ILE A 53 -7.59 13.54 -17.95
N GLY A 54 -7.66 13.24 -16.64
CA GLY A 54 -8.84 13.47 -15.82
C GLY A 54 -9.26 14.95 -15.76
N TYR A 55 -8.30 15.87 -15.67
CA TYR A 55 -8.58 17.32 -15.79
C TYR A 55 -9.14 17.68 -17.16
N ASN A 56 -8.52 17.20 -18.23
CA ASN A 56 -8.92 17.51 -19.61
C ASN A 56 -10.31 16.98 -19.98
N VAL A 57 -10.64 15.73 -19.63
CA VAL A 57 -11.95 15.14 -19.93
C VAL A 57 -13.08 15.95 -19.29
N ILE A 58 -12.89 16.37 -18.04
CA ILE A 58 -13.91 17.12 -17.31
C ILE A 58 -14.01 18.57 -17.80
N GLN A 59 -12.89 19.19 -18.17
CA GLN A 59 -12.87 20.50 -18.83
C GLN A 59 -13.62 20.46 -20.17
N ASP A 60 -13.39 19.45 -21.00
CA ASP A 60 -14.05 19.31 -22.30
C ASP A 60 -15.55 19.07 -22.17
N ILE A 61 -15.99 18.29 -21.17
CA ILE A 61 -17.42 18.10 -20.86
C ILE A 61 -18.07 19.43 -20.48
N HIS A 62 -17.44 20.20 -19.59
CA HIS A 62 -18.00 21.47 -19.12
C HIS A 62 -18.09 22.52 -20.24
N VAL A 63 -17.04 22.64 -21.06
CA VAL A 63 -17.05 23.54 -22.23
C VAL A 63 -18.13 23.14 -23.22
N SER A 64 -18.30 21.84 -23.47
CA SER A 64 -19.36 21.33 -24.36
C SER A 64 -20.77 21.67 -23.85
N GLU A 65 -20.99 21.63 -22.54
CA GLU A 65 -22.26 22.00 -21.91
C GLU A 65 -22.52 23.50 -22.00
N LEU A 66 -21.51 24.34 -21.72
CA LEU A 66 -21.59 25.79 -21.88
C LEU A 66 -21.95 26.19 -23.32
N MET A 67 -21.29 25.59 -24.31
CA MET A 67 -21.58 25.83 -25.73
C MET A 67 -23.00 25.41 -26.09
N ALA A 68 -23.45 24.24 -25.63
CA ALA A 68 -24.82 23.76 -25.88
C ALA A 68 -25.88 24.69 -25.28
N ASN A 69 -25.66 25.17 -24.05
CA ASN A 69 -26.56 26.12 -23.39
C ASN A 69 -26.57 27.48 -24.08
N ALA A 70 -25.43 27.96 -24.56
CA ALA A 70 -25.35 29.21 -25.31
C ALA A 70 -26.13 29.12 -26.63
N ILE A 71 -25.94 28.05 -27.41
CA ILE A 71 -26.68 27.80 -28.67
C ILE A 71 -28.18 27.68 -28.41
N ALA A 72 -28.59 27.06 -27.30
CA ALA A 72 -30.00 26.93 -26.94
C ALA A 72 -30.66 28.28 -26.62
N ASN A 73 -29.91 29.23 -26.05
CA ASN A 73 -30.42 30.55 -25.68
C ASN A 73 -30.30 31.56 -26.83
N ASP A 74 -29.27 31.45 -27.65
CA ASP A 74 -29.06 32.26 -28.86
C ASP A 74 -28.39 31.39 -29.94
N PRO A 75 -29.13 30.94 -30.97
CA PRO A 75 -28.58 30.14 -32.07
C PRO A 75 -27.50 30.85 -32.88
N ALA A 76 -27.40 32.18 -32.78
CA ALA A 76 -26.35 33.00 -33.42
C ALA A 76 -25.17 33.30 -32.49
N ALA A 77 -25.15 32.74 -31.27
CA ALA A 77 -24.06 32.96 -30.32
C ALA A 77 -22.72 32.53 -30.91
N ASP A 78 -21.73 33.43 -30.83
CA ASP A 78 -20.36 33.13 -31.20
C ASP A 78 -19.71 32.20 -30.15
N THR A 79 -19.90 30.90 -30.36
CA THR A 79 -19.35 29.85 -29.50
C THR A 79 -17.82 29.77 -29.53
N SER A 80 -17.16 30.44 -30.49
CA SER A 80 -15.69 30.48 -30.57
C SER A 80 -15.05 31.27 -29.42
N ILE A 81 -15.80 32.18 -28.80
CA ILE A 81 -15.40 32.96 -27.63
C ILE A 81 -15.54 32.11 -26.36
N ILE A 82 -16.61 31.30 -26.26
CA ILE A 82 -16.90 30.46 -25.10
C ILE A 82 -15.81 29.40 -24.89
N GLY A 83 -15.33 28.77 -25.97
CA GLY A 83 -14.23 27.80 -25.88
C GLY A 83 -12.87 28.42 -25.51
N LYS A 84 -12.68 29.73 -25.74
CA LYS A 84 -11.43 30.45 -25.44
C LYS A 84 -11.41 31.14 -24.09
N ASP A 85 -12.59 31.52 -23.57
CA ASP A 85 -12.72 32.29 -22.33
C ASP A 85 -13.28 31.51 -21.14
N ALA A 86 -13.83 30.31 -21.35
CA ALA A 86 -14.25 29.44 -20.28
C ALA A 86 -13.01 28.93 -19.51
N VAL A 87 -12.62 29.67 -18.47
CA VAL A 87 -11.74 29.16 -17.42
C VAL A 87 -12.56 28.20 -16.55
N SER A 88 -12.93 27.08 -17.14
CA SER A 88 -13.70 25.98 -16.55
C SER A 88 -13.01 25.40 -15.31
N ILE A 89 -11.69 25.57 -15.20
CA ILE A 89 -10.91 25.26 -13.99
C ILE A 89 -11.44 26.01 -12.76
N LEU A 90 -11.99 27.22 -12.88
CA LEU A 90 -12.51 27.97 -11.74
C LEU A 90 -13.88 27.49 -11.25
N TRP A 91 -14.52 26.54 -11.94
CA TRP A 91 -15.83 26.04 -11.52
C TRP A 91 -15.70 24.98 -10.41
N PRO A 92 -16.31 25.18 -9.23
CA PRO A 92 -16.04 24.33 -8.06
C PRO A 92 -16.42 22.85 -8.23
N TYR A 93 -17.48 22.55 -8.97
CA TYR A 93 -17.99 21.18 -9.15
C TYR A 93 -17.20 20.37 -10.19
N VAL A 94 -16.50 21.07 -11.09
CA VAL A 94 -15.62 20.51 -12.13
C VAL A 94 -14.33 19.95 -11.50
N GLN A 95 -14.01 20.35 -10.27
CA GLN A 95 -12.82 19.93 -9.54
C GLN A 95 -12.93 18.56 -8.87
N PHE A 96 -14.14 18.03 -8.66
CA PHE A 96 -14.32 16.80 -7.87
C PHE A 96 -13.59 15.59 -8.48
N PHE A 97 -13.85 15.27 -9.74
CA PHE A 97 -13.28 14.08 -10.38
C PHE A 97 -11.75 14.18 -10.54
N PRO A 98 -11.16 15.29 -11.01
CA PRO A 98 -9.71 15.41 -11.07
C PRO A 98 -9.03 15.33 -9.70
N LEU A 99 -9.61 15.96 -8.67
CA LEU A 99 -9.11 15.85 -7.29
C LEU A 99 -9.24 14.43 -6.72
N PHE A 100 -10.26 13.69 -7.16
CA PHE A 100 -10.44 12.28 -6.79
C PHE A 100 -9.32 11.40 -7.38
N ILE A 101 -9.04 11.54 -8.68
CA ILE A 101 -7.93 10.82 -9.33
C ILE A 101 -6.58 11.23 -8.73
N MET A 102 -6.37 12.53 -8.46
CA MET A 102 -5.18 13.03 -7.77
C MET A 102 -5.05 12.41 -6.36
N SER A 103 -6.15 12.29 -5.62
CA SER A 103 -6.15 11.65 -4.30
C SER A 103 -5.75 10.17 -4.37
N ILE A 104 -6.17 9.46 -5.43
CA ILE A 104 -5.72 8.07 -5.70
C ILE A 104 -4.22 8.05 -6.01
N ALA A 105 -3.74 8.97 -6.85
CA ALA A 105 -2.31 9.07 -7.18
C ALA A 105 -1.45 9.35 -5.94
N LEU A 106 -1.89 10.26 -5.07
CA LEU A 106 -1.25 10.58 -3.80
C LEU A 106 -1.29 9.41 -2.82
N ALA A 107 -2.38 8.65 -2.77
CA ALA A 107 -2.40 7.40 -2.02
C ALA A 107 -1.37 6.39 -2.56
N GLY A 108 -1.19 6.31 -3.88
CA GLY A 108 -0.10 5.54 -4.49
C GLY A 108 1.29 5.98 -3.98
N VAL A 109 1.55 7.28 -3.96
CA VAL A 109 2.81 7.86 -3.41
C VAL A 109 3.01 7.45 -1.95
N VAL A 110 1.97 7.58 -1.12
CA VAL A 110 2.00 7.20 0.29
C VAL A 110 2.24 5.70 0.45
N LEU A 111 1.60 4.87 -0.37
CA LEU A 111 1.76 3.41 -0.34
C LEU A 111 3.20 3.01 -0.67
N VAL A 112 3.77 3.53 -1.75
CA VAL A 112 5.17 3.25 -2.13
C VAL A 112 6.11 3.69 -1.00
N THR A 113 5.90 4.90 -0.47
CA THR A 113 6.69 5.42 0.66
C THR A 113 6.59 4.51 1.89
N TYR A 114 5.38 4.03 2.20
CA TYR A 114 5.13 3.16 3.35
C TYR A 114 5.69 1.74 3.20
N MET A 115 5.66 1.18 1.99
CA MET A 115 6.05 -0.20 1.71
C MET A 115 7.53 -0.37 1.37
N GLU A 116 8.10 0.55 0.60
CA GLU A 116 9.46 0.45 0.04
C GLU A 116 10.43 1.46 0.68
N GLY A 117 9.90 2.49 1.36
CA GLY A 117 10.68 3.55 1.99
C GLY A 117 10.80 4.82 1.14
N GLU A 118 11.52 5.81 1.70
CA GLU A 118 11.53 7.18 1.17
C GLU A 118 12.14 7.31 -0.22
N LEU A 119 13.20 6.55 -0.55
CA LEU A 119 13.87 6.63 -1.84
C LEU A 119 12.91 6.31 -3.00
N TYR A 120 12.19 5.20 -2.90
CA TYR A 120 11.22 4.79 -3.91
C TYR A 120 10.00 5.71 -3.92
N GLY A 121 9.59 6.22 -2.75
CA GLY A 121 8.57 7.27 -2.62
C GLY A 121 8.93 8.51 -3.43
N TYR A 122 10.15 9.04 -3.31
CA TYR A 122 10.60 10.21 -4.07
C TYR A 122 10.76 9.93 -5.57
N ILE A 123 11.19 8.73 -5.97
CA ILE A 123 11.25 8.35 -7.40
C ILE A 123 9.84 8.36 -8.00
N PHE A 124 8.87 7.76 -7.32
CA PHE A 124 7.49 7.74 -7.76
C PHE A 124 6.89 9.15 -7.75
N ALA A 125 7.04 9.90 -6.66
CA ALA A 125 6.53 11.27 -6.53
C ALA A 125 7.16 12.25 -7.53
N GLY A 126 8.44 12.09 -7.86
CA GLY A 126 9.13 12.94 -8.83
C GLY A 126 8.51 12.90 -10.23
N THR A 127 7.72 11.87 -10.56
CA THR A 127 6.95 11.79 -11.81
C THR A 127 5.69 12.66 -11.82
N GLY A 128 5.39 13.39 -10.74
CA GLY A 128 4.25 14.29 -10.63
C GLY A 128 4.14 15.32 -11.75
N PHE A 129 5.26 15.73 -12.36
CA PHE A 129 5.26 16.61 -13.54
C PHE A 129 4.44 16.05 -14.71
N ALA A 130 4.27 14.72 -14.77
CA ALA A 130 3.58 14.05 -15.87
C ALA A 130 2.09 14.42 -15.96
N THR A 131 1.51 14.98 -14.89
CA THR A 131 0.16 15.56 -14.92
C THR A 131 -0.02 16.61 -16.01
N LEU A 132 1.05 17.32 -16.38
CA LEU A 132 0.99 18.37 -17.41
C LEU A 132 1.31 17.86 -18.82
N LEU A 133 1.67 16.59 -19.01
CA LEU A 133 1.99 16.03 -20.33
C LEU A 133 0.83 16.13 -21.33
N PRO A 134 -0.44 15.88 -20.96
CA PRO A 134 -1.56 16.03 -21.88
C PRO A 134 -1.70 17.44 -22.48
N ASP A 135 -1.34 18.48 -21.71
CA ASP A 135 -1.45 19.88 -22.13
C ASP A 135 -0.14 20.48 -22.64
N ALA A 136 0.98 19.76 -22.55
CA ALA A 136 2.29 20.29 -22.92
C ALA A 136 2.33 20.87 -24.35
N LEU A 137 1.66 20.22 -25.30
CA LEU A 137 1.58 20.70 -26.69
C LEU A 137 0.78 22.01 -26.82
N ARG A 138 -0.26 22.22 -25.99
CA ARG A 138 -1.03 23.48 -25.98
C ARG A 138 -0.17 24.64 -25.51
N TYR A 139 0.60 24.44 -24.44
CA TYR A 139 1.53 25.44 -23.93
C TYR A 139 2.64 25.78 -24.94
N MET A 140 3.23 24.76 -25.57
CA MET A 140 4.24 24.96 -26.61
C MET A 140 3.67 25.68 -27.84
N GLY A 141 2.46 25.32 -28.26
CA GLY A 141 1.74 25.96 -29.37
C GLY A 141 1.45 27.45 -29.10
N ASN A 142 1.22 27.81 -27.84
CA ASN A 142 1.04 29.20 -27.41
C ASN A 142 2.36 29.96 -27.15
N GLY A 143 3.52 29.30 -27.33
CA GLY A 143 4.84 29.89 -27.06
C GLY A 143 5.15 30.10 -25.57
N ARG A 144 4.38 29.46 -24.66
CA ARG A 144 4.47 29.61 -23.20
C ARG A 144 5.36 28.54 -22.56
N TYR A 145 6.59 28.42 -23.04
CA TYR A 145 7.58 27.44 -22.53
C TYR A 145 7.96 27.69 -21.06
N ASP A 146 7.95 28.96 -20.65
CA ASP A 146 8.18 29.42 -19.28
C ASP A 146 7.14 28.87 -18.30
N LEU A 147 5.86 29.00 -18.64
CA LEU A 147 4.75 28.48 -17.83
C LEU A 147 4.67 26.96 -17.86
N LEU A 148 5.06 26.32 -18.97
CA LEU A 148 5.16 24.87 -19.05
C LEU A 148 6.21 24.32 -18.06
N LEU A 149 7.41 24.91 -18.06
CA LEU A 149 8.49 24.52 -17.14
C LEU A 149 8.12 24.78 -15.68
N LEU A 150 7.50 25.93 -15.38
CA LEU A 150 6.99 26.24 -14.05
C LEU A 150 5.92 25.22 -13.63
N GLY A 151 5.00 24.89 -14.53
CA GLY A 151 3.96 23.89 -14.30
C GLY A 151 4.54 22.52 -13.96
N PHE A 152 5.53 22.04 -14.72
CA PHE A 152 6.23 20.78 -14.42
C PHE A 152 6.85 20.78 -13.02
N ALA A 153 7.50 21.89 -12.63
CA ALA A 153 8.10 22.00 -11.30
C ALA A 153 7.04 21.97 -10.19
N LEU A 154 5.97 22.76 -10.31
CA LEU A 154 4.90 22.81 -9.31
C LEU A 154 4.18 21.46 -9.15
N TRP A 155 3.88 20.79 -10.26
CA TRP A 155 3.22 19.48 -10.24
C TRP A 155 4.09 18.38 -9.62
N ALA A 156 5.41 18.43 -9.75
CA ALA A 156 6.32 17.52 -9.07
C ALA A 156 6.42 17.81 -7.56
N ILE A 157 6.32 19.07 -7.14
CA ILE A 157 6.43 19.46 -5.72
C ILE A 157 5.28 18.85 -4.90
N ILE A 158 4.06 18.83 -5.43
CA ILE A 158 2.87 18.33 -4.70
C ILE A 158 3.12 16.93 -4.11
N PRO A 159 3.33 15.86 -4.90
CA PRO A 159 3.55 14.52 -4.35
C PRO A 159 4.87 14.40 -3.56
N VAL A 160 5.89 15.21 -3.84
CA VAL A 160 7.13 15.23 -3.05
C VAL A 160 6.88 15.69 -1.62
N VAL A 161 6.01 16.70 -1.42
CA VAL A 161 5.56 17.14 -0.08
C VAL A 161 4.88 15.99 0.67
N TRP A 162 4.10 15.15 -0.03
CA TRP A 162 3.47 13.98 0.57
C TRP A 162 4.49 12.96 1.08
N VAL A 163 5.52 12.64 0.28
CA VAL A 163 6.63 11.77 0.74
C VAL A 163 7.30 12.35 1.97
N PHE A 164 7.57 13.66 1.98
CA PHE A 164 8.23 14.33 3.10
C PHE A 164 7.48 14.19 4.42
N PHE A 165 6.16 14.32 4.42
CA PHE A 165 5.34 14.17 5.64
C PHE A 165 5.14 12.71 6.06
N TYR A 166 5.18 11.77 5.11
CA TYR A 166 4.97 10.34 5.39
C TYR A 166 6.25 9.53 5.62
N LYS A 167 7.44 10.09 5.37
CA LYS A 167 8.71 9.39 5.59
C LYS A 167 8.89 8.94 7.05
N GLU A 168 8.46 9.74 8.02
CA GLU A 168 8.58 9.41 9.45
C GLU A 168 7.54 8.36 9.85
N ILE A 169 6.30 8.53 9.39
CA ILE A 169 5.18 7.60 9.55
C ILE A 169 5.51 6.22 8.96
N SER A 170 6.32 6.17 7.89
CA SER A 170 6.77 4.92 7.27
C SER A 170 7.75 4.12 8.12
N ARG A 171 8.40 4.70 9.13
CA ARG A 171 9.41 4.00 9.94
C ARG A 171 8.83 3.29 11.15
N GLU A 172 7.57 3.56 11.48
CA GLU A 172 6.87 2.98 12.64
C GLU A 172 5.61 2.21 12.19
N THR A 173 4.85 1.66 13.14
CA THR A 173 3.48 1.17 12.91
C THR A 173 2.50 2.27 13.34
N PRO A 174 2.21 3.24 12.46
CA PRO A 174 1.44 4.42 12.82
C PRO A 174 -0.02 4.05 13.11
N THR A 175 -0.58 4.70 14.11
CA THR A 175 -2.01 4.65 14.43
C THR A 175 -2.83 5.32 13.32
N LEU A 176 -4.12 4.97 13.22
CA LEU A 176 -5.03 5.58 12.24
C LEU A 176 -5.12 7.11 12.38
N ARG A 177 -5.00 7.61 13.61
CA ARG A 177 -4.97 9.05 13.92
C ARG A 177 -3.74 9.73 13.35
N GLU A 178 -2.56 9.13 13.48
CA GLU A 178 -1.31 9.67 12.94
C GLU A 178 -1.32 9.69 11.40
N ARG A 179 -1.87 8.64 10.78
CA ARG A 179 -2.07 8.58 9.33
C ARG A 179 -2.99 9.71 8.86
N ALA A 180 -4.15 9.89 9.50
CA ALA A 180 -5.09 10.96 9.16
C ALA A 180 -4.48 12.36 9.34
N TRP A 181 -3.73 12.59 10.43
CA TRP A 181 -3.05 13.86 10.67
C TRP A 181 -1.92 14.13 9.69
N GLY A 182 -1.20 13.09 9.27
CA GLY A 182 -0.21 13.14 8.20
C GLY A 182 -0.83 13.58 6.87
N ALA A 183 -2.00 13.02 6.51
CA ALA A 183 -2.75 13.44 5.33
C ALA A 183 -3.19 14.91 5.43
N ILE A 184 -3.77 15.33 6.56
CA ILE A 184 -4.20 16.72 6.77
C ILE A 184 -3.03 17.70 6.60
N LYS A 185 -1.88 17.41 7.23
CA LYS A 185 -0.68 18.24 7.08
C LYS A 185 -0.22 18.28 5.63
N ALA A 186 -0.04 17.14 4.98
CA ALA A 186 0.41 17.08 3.60
C ALA A 186 -0.53 17.85 2.66
N SER A 187 -1.85 17.72 2.84
CA SER A 187 -2.85 18.46 2.06
C SER A 187 -2.76 19.96 2.30
N ILE A 188 -2.71 20.43 3.54
CA ILE A 188 -2.60 21.87 3.84
C ILE A 188 -1.31 22.48 3.25
N PHE A 189 -0.18 21.78 3.35
CA PHE A 189 1.10 22.29 2.84
C PHE A 189 1.24 22.20 1.32
N SER A 190 0.65 21.19 0.68
CA SER A 190 0.67 21.05 -0.79
C SER A 190 -0.40 21.88 -1.49
N TYR A 191 -1.45 22.31 -0.78
CA TYR A 191 -2.56 23.05 -1.37
C TYR A 191 -2.19 24.42 -1.98
N PRO A 192 -1.33 25.27 -1.37
CA PRO A 192 -0.88 26.50 -2.01
C PRO A 192 -0.17 26.24 -3.36
N VAL A 193 0.58 25.14 -3.45
CA VAL A 193 1.23 24.70 -4.69
C VAL A 193 0.18 24.28 -5.71
N TYR A 194 -0.84 23.54 -5.29
CA TYR A 194 -1.99 23.19 -6.14
C TYR A 194 -2.70 24.43 -6.70
N VAL A 195 -3.00 25.43 -5.87
CA VAL A 195 -3.61 26.70 -6.33
C VAL A 195 -2.70 27.41 -7.35
N ALA A 196 -1.39 27.39 -7.15
CA ALA A 196 -0.44 27.93 -8.11
C ALA A 196 -0.47 27.18 -9.46
N THR A 197 -0.66 25.86 -9.46
CA THR A 197 -0.83 25.10 -10.72
C THR A 197 -2.08 25.51 -11.49
N ALA A 198 -3.18 25.79 -10.80
CA ALA A 198 -4.40 26.28 -11.43
C ALA A 198 -4.18 27.64 -12.10
N ALA A 199 -3.47 28.56 -11.43
CA ALA A 199 -3.08 29.83 -12.05
C ALA A 199 -2.23 29.60 -13.32
N VAL A 200 -1.22 28.74 -13.26
CA VAL A 200 -0.39 28.39 -14.43
C VAL A 200 -1.21 27.82 -15.59
N ALA A 201 -2.26 27.05 -15.31
CA ALA A 201 -3.21 26.58 -16.32
C ALA A 201 -3.97 27.74 -16.99
N VAL A 202 -4.55 28.64 -16.20
CA VAL A 202 -5.30 29.80 -16.72
C VAL A 202 -4.44 30.68 -17.64
N PHE A 203 -3.18 30.91 -17.29
CA PHE A 203 -2.28 31.78 -18.07
C PHE A 203 -1.51 31.06 -19.18
N GLY A 204 -1.32 29.74 -19.06
CA GLY A 204 -0.55 28.95 -20.02
C GLY A 204 -1.35 28.45 -21.21
N GLU A 205 -2.61 28.08 -20.98
CA GLU A 205 -3.51 27.58 -22.03
C GLU A 205 -4.13 28.70 -22.88
N SER A 206 -4.04 29.94 -22.40
CA SER A 206 -4.61 31.11 -23.05
C SER A 206 -3.53 32.02 -23.64
N PRO A 207 -3.77 32.66 -24.81
CA PRO A 207 -2.89 33.72 -25.32
C PRO A 207 -2.95 35.01 -24.49
N ARG A 208 -3.69 35.03 -23.37
CA ARG A 208 -3.80 36.18 -22.46
C ARG A 208 -2.42 36.71 -22.07
N MET A 209 -2.18 37.98 -22.32
CA MET A 209 -1.07 38.71 -21.73
C MET A 209 -1.49 39.23 -20.35
N ILE A 210 -0.61 39.09 -19.35
CA ILE A 210 -0.79 39.71 -18.04
C ILE A 210 -0.86 41.23 -18.27
N SER A 211 -2.05 41.80 -18.13
CA SER A 211 -2.35 43.20 -18.45
C SER A 211 -3.23 43.83 -17.37
N GLN A 212 -3.27 45.16 -17.31
CA GLN A 212 -3.99 45.89 -16.26
C GLN A 212 -5.52 45.67 -16.32
N SER A 213 -6.08 45.50 -17.52
CA SER A 213 -7.50 45.13 -17.72
C SER A 213 -7.83 43.74 -17.18
N MET A 214 -6.85 42.83 -17.15
CA MET A 214 -7.01 41.50 -16.56
C MET A 214 -7.07 41.53 -15.04
N PHE A 215 -6.27 42.37 -14.38
CA PHE A 215 -6.37 42.56 -12.92
C PHE A 215 -7.72 43.16 -12.52
N ALA A 216 -8.28 44.07 -13.34
CA ALA A 216 -9.63 44.58 -13.16
C ALA A 216 -10.70 43.47 -13.33
N GLY A 217 -10.53 42.57 -14.32
CA GLY A 217 -11.39 41.40 -14.53
C GLY A 217 -11.32 40.37 -13.40
N LEU A 218 -10.12 40.10 -12.85
CA LEU A 218 -9.95 39.25 -11.66
C LEU A 218 -10.60 39.87 -10.42
N GLY A 219 -10.56 41.20 -10.29
CA GLY A 219 -11.28 41.93 -9.24
C GLY A 219 -12.79 41.73 -9.34
N ALA A 220 -13.34 41.75 -10.55
CA ALA A 220 -14.77 41.53 -10.81
C ALA A 220 -15.24 40.10 -10.50
N ILE A 221 -14.35 39.10 -10.59
CA ILE A 221 -14.62 37.66 -10.37
C ILE A 221 -14.04 37.18 -9.02
N SER A 222 -13.60 38.11 -8.16
CA SER A 222 -12.91 37.80 -6.90
C SER A 222 -13.73 36.94 -5.93
N GLY A 223 -15.06 37.09 -5.93
CA GLY A 223 -15.97 36.25 -5.16
C GLY A 223 -15.98 34.78 -5.61
N ASP A 224 -15.94 34.54 -6.92
CA ASP A 224 -15.93 33.19 -7.47
C ASP A 224 -14.56 32.52 -7.27
N ILE A 225 -13.48 33.30 -7.36
CA ILE A 225 -12.12 32.83 -7.04
C ILE A 225 -12.02 32.42 -5.56
N GLY A 226 -12.60 33.21 -4.65
CA GLY A 226 -12.66 32.86 -3.23
C GLY A 226 -13.45 31.57 -2.97
N THR A 227 -14.61 31.45 -3.62
CA THR A 227 -15.45 30.23 -3.58
C THR A 227 -14.71 29.01 -4.13
N PHE A 228 -14.00 29.16 -5.25
CA PHE A 228 -13.16 28.11 -5.84
C PHE A 228 -12.07 27.66 -4.87
N ILE A 229 -11.33 28.59 -4.25
CA ILE A 229 -10.25 28.27 -3.31
C ILE A 229 -10.81 27.54 -2.08
N LEU A 230 -11.96 27.95 -1.56
CA LEU A 230 -12.54 27.30 -0.37
C LEU A 230 -13.08 25.91 -0.69
N LEU A 231 -13.84 25.76 -1.78
CA LEU A 231 -14.44 24.48 -2.15
C LEU A 231 -13.39 23.47 -2.63
N SER A 232 -12.41 23.90 -3.44
CA SER A 232 -11.33 23.00 -3.87
C SER A 232 -10.43 22.60 -2.71
N LEU A 233 -10.16 23.48 -1.73
CA LEU A 233 -9.47 23.10 -0.49
C LEU A 233 -10.27 22.03 0.27
N TRP A 234 -11.58 22.24 0.42
CA TRP A 234 -12.45 21.31 1.12
C TRP A 234 -12.45 19.93 0.45
N PHE A 235 -12.65 19.87 -0.87
CA PHE A 235 -12.60 18.62 -1.62
C PHE A 235 -11.22 17.98 -1.60
N TYR A 236 -10.15 18.75 -1.79
CA TYR A 236 -8.79 18.23 -1.76
C TYR A 236 -8.48 17.60 -0.40
N LEU A 237 -8.81 18.27 0.70
CA LEU A 237 -8.59 17.75 2.04
C LEU A 237 -9.46 16.53 2.32
N LEU A 238 -10.76 16.60 2.03
CA LEU A 238 -11.70 15.51 2.29
C LEU A 238 -11.33 14.25 1.50
N LEU A 239 -11.11 14.37 0.20
CA LEU A 239 -10.82 13.25 -0.68
C LEU A 239 -9.48 12.61 -0.34
N THR A 240 -8.43 13.41 -0.14
CA THR A 240 -7.11 12.87 0.18
C THR A 240 -7.09 12.16 1.53
N VAL A 241 -7.73 12.71 2.56
CA VAL A 241 -7.83 12.06 3.89
C VAL A 241 -8.60 10.74 3.80
N ILE A 242 -9.74 10.72 3.11
CA ILE A 242 -10.56 9.51 2.95
C ILE A 242 -9.79 8.44 2.17
N ILE A 243 -9.26 8.79 0.99
CA ILE A 243 -8.65 7.82 0.07
C ILE A 243 -7.36 7.24 0.65
N VAL A 244 -6.53 8.06 1.28
CA VAL A 244 -5.31 7.57 1.95
C VAL A 244 -5.66 6.66 3.13
N SER A 245 -6.69 7.00 3.91
CA SER A 245 -7.14 6.16 5.03
C SER A 245 -7.68 4.80 4.54
N ILE A 246 -8.50 4.82 3.48
CA ILE A 246 -9.04 3.59 2.86
C ILE A 246 -7.89 2.73 2.31
N MET A 247 -6.90 3.34 1.66
CA MET A 247 -5.75 2.63 1.11
C MET A 247 -5.00 1.84 2.19
N PHE A 248 -4.84 2.41 3.38
CA PHE A 248 -4.24 1.70 4.51
C PHE A 248 -5.10 0.54 5.01
N VAL A 249 -6.42 0.72 5.09
CA VAL A 249 -7.34 -0.35 5.48
C VAL A 249 -7.31 -1.50 4.47
N ILE A 250 -7.31 -1.19 3.17
CA ILE A 250 -7.19 -2.19 2.11
C ILE A 250 -5.84 -2.91 2.21
N HIS A 251 -4.76 -2.18 2.44
CA HIS A 251 -3.43 -2.77 2.60
C HIS A 251 -3.36 -3.70 3.83
N ASP A 252 -3.88 -3.26 4.98
CA ASP A 252 -3.93 -4.06 6.21
C ASP A 252 -4.80 -5.32 6.01
N LEU A 253 -5.94 -5.20 5.32
CA LEU A 253 -6.79 -6.33 4.94
C LEU A 253 -6.06 -7.32 4.03
N LEU A 254 -5.34 -6.84 3.01
CA LEU A 254 -4.56 -7.69 2.11
C LEU A 254 -3.44 -8.42 2.88
N MET A 255 -2.74 -7.75 3.78
CA MET A 255 -1.75 -8.39 4.65
C MET A 255 -2.36 -9.51 5.48
N HIS A 256 -3.54 -9.30 6.05
CA HIS A 256 -4.26 -10.34 6.79
C HIS A 256 -4.69 -11.51 5.90
N VAL A 257 -5.24 -11.24 4.70
CA VAL A 257 -5.66 -12.28 3.76
C VAL A 257 -4.48 -13.13 3.28
N PHE A 258 -3.31 -12.52 3.08
CA PHE A 258 -2.09 -13.23 2.67
C PHE A 258 -1.27 -13.80 3.84
N ASN A 259 -1.74 -13.67 5.09
CA ASN A 259 -1.01 -14.07 6.30
C ASN A 259 0.41 -13.49 6.34
N VAL A 260 0.57 -12.22 6.00
CA VAL A 260 1.87 -11.55 6.00
C VAL A 260 1.89 -10.44 7.05
N ARG A 261 2.98 -10.35 7.82
CA ARG A 261 3.21 -9.28 8.79
C ARG A 261 4.37 -8.40 8.36
N ARG A 262 4.16 -7.09 8.40
CA ARG A 262 5.22 -6.09 8.22
C ARG A 262 6.12 -6.03 9.47
N THR A 263 7.42 -6.21 9.28
CA THR A 263 8.46 -6.03 10.30
C THR A 263 9.45 -4.95 9.85
N VAL A 264 9.59 -3.89 10.65
CA VAL A 264 10.58 -2.84 10.37
C VAL A 264 11.89 -3.21 11.04
N THR A 265 12.96 -3.33 10.27
CA THR A 265 14.32 -3.62 10.78
C THR A 265 15.29 -2.50 10.43
N ASN A 266 16.43 -2.44 11.12
CA ASN A 266 17.51 -1.47 10.78
C ASN A 266 18.04 -1.60 9.35
N LYS A 267 17.77 -2.73 8.67
CA LYS A 267 18.15 -3.00 7.28
C LYS A 267 17.03 -2.69 6.27
N GLY A 268 15.89 -2.18 6.74
CA GLY A 268 14.71 -1.84 5.92
C GLY A 268 13.44 -2.57 6.34
N ILE A 269 12.40 -2.42 5.51
CA ILE A 269 11.06 -2.96 5.74
C ILE A 269 10.97 -4.39 5.19
N LYS A 270 10.80 -5.36 6.08
CA LYS A 270 10.57 -6.78 5.74
C LYS A 270 9.13 -7.15 5.99
N TYR A 271 8.68 -8.19 5.28
CA TYR A 271 7.35 -8.74 5.45
C TYR A 271 7.55 -10.24 5.60
N GLU A 272 7.05 -10.79 6.69
CA GLU A 272 7.25 -12.17 7.09
C GLU A 272 5.91 -12.90 6.97
N ILE A 273 5.93 -14.09 6.37
CA ILE A 273 4.75 -14.96 6.35
C ILE A 273 4.52 -15.40 7.79
N VAL A 274 3.38 -15.01 8.35
CA VAL A 274 2.89 -15.52 9.61
C VAL A 274 2.31 -16.88 9.31
N HIS A 275 3.12 -17.93 9.49
CA HIS A 275 2.55 -19.27 9.53
C HIS A 275 1.54 -19.29 10.69
N PRO A 276 0.25 -19.60 10.42
CA PRO A 276 -0.70 -19.77 11.49
C PRO A 276 -0.12 -20.82 12.45
N ILE A 277 -0.24 -20.58 13.75
CA ILE A 277 0.28 -21.46 14.81
C ILE A 277 -0.14 -22.93 14.58
N ALA A 278 -1.27 -23.16 13.90
CA ALA A 278 -1.74 -24.48 13.47
C ALA A 278 -0.79 -25.24 12.52
N GLU A 279 -0.03 -24.57 11.64
CA GLU A 279 0.97 -25.22 10.76
C GLU A 279 2.30 -25.50 11.48
N ILE A 280 2.66 -24.66 12.46
CA ILE A 280 3.87 -24.85 13.27
C ILE A 280 3.69 -26.01 14.28
N ILE A 281 2.45 -26.29 14.70
CA ILE A 281 2.14 -27.43 15.58
C ILE A 281 2.08 -28.78 14.81
N ALA A 282 2.02 -28.75 13.47
CA ALA A 282 1.99 -29.98 12.66
C ALA A 282 3.37 -30.59 12.38
N GLN A 283 4.47 -29.95 12.78
CA GLN A 283 5.82 -30.50 12.68
C GLN A 283 6.48 -30.53 14.05
N GLU A 284 6.71 -31.75 14.53
CA GLU A 284 7.34 -32.14 15.80
C GLU A 284 6.47 -31.97 17.06
N GLU A 285 5.44 -32.83 17.20
CA GLU A 285 5.36 -33.52 18.49
C GLU A 285 6.73 -34.20 18.71
N PRO A 286 7.45 -33.94 19.81
CA PRO A 286 8.59 -34.77 20.13
C PRO A 286 8.09 -36.21 20.13
N LYS A 287 8.68 -37.11 19.34
CA LYS A 287 8.48 -38.56 19.55
C LYS A 287 8.96 -38.86 20.96
N ILE A 288 8.07 -38.74 21.94
CA ILE A 288 8.34 -39.13 23.32
C ILE A 288 8.53 -40.63 23.24
N ASP A 289 9.77 -41.07 23.39
CA ASP A 289 10.09 -42.48 23.44
C ASP A 289 9.39 -43.09 24.66
N ALA A 290 8.31 -43.82 24.41
CA ALA A 290 7.48 -44.44 25.43
C ALA A 290 8.26 -45.43 26.31
N TYR A 291 9.45 -45.86 25.86
CA TYR A 291 10.31 -46.80 26.58
C TYR A 291 11.35 -46.11 27.48
N LYS A 292 11.57 -44.80 27.35
CA LYS A 292 12.67 -44.10 28.02
C LYS A 292 12.59 -44.18 29.55
N GLY A 293 11.41 -43.97 30.13
CA GLY A 293 11.22 -44.05 31.59
C GLY A 293 11.48 -45.46 32.13
N LEU A 294 11.05 -46.49 31.39
CA LEU A 294 11.30 -47.89 31.77
C LEU A 294 12.80 -48.24 31.69
N ILE A 295 13.49 -47.76 30.65
CA ILE A 295 14.93 -47.96 30.45
C ILE A 295 15.73 -47.34 31.61
N GLU A 296 15.44 -46.09 31.96
CA GLU A 296 16.12 -45.39 33.07
C GLU A 296 15.92 -46.12 34.41
N GLU A 297 14.70 -46.60 34.70
CA GLU A 297 14.44 -47.39 35.91
C GLU A 297 15.19 -48.73 35.92
N MET A 298 15.27 -49.41 34.77
CA MET A 298 15.98 -50.68 34.65
C MET A 298 17.50 -50.52 34.80
N GLU A 299 18.09 -49.45 34.26
CA GLU A 299 19.52 -49.17 34.41
C GLU A 299 19.89 -48.86 35.86
N VAL A 300 19.07 -48.07 36.55
CA VAL A 300 19.24 -47.79 37.98
C VAL A 300 19.11 -49.08 38.78
N PHE A 301 18.06 -49.88 38.52
CA PHE A 301 17.89 -51.15 39.20
C PHE A 301 19.06 -52.10 38.94
N TYR A 302 19.54 -52.20 37.70
CA TYR A 302 20.70 -53.03 37.34
C TYR A 302 21.95 -52.65 38.15
N LYS A 303 22.20 -51.35 38.32
CA LYS A 303 23.34 -50.83 39.09
C LYS A 303 23.26 -51.13 40.59
N TYR A 304 22.05 -51.22 41.15
CA TYR A 304 21.83 -51.40 42.59
C TYR A 304 21.20 -52.75 42.96
N MET A 305 21.10 -53.69 42.01
CA MET A 305 20.54 -55.03 42.24
C MET A 305 21.37 -55.81 43.25
N ASP A 306 22.62 -55.43 43.46
CA ASP A 306 23.51 -55.98 44.46
C ASP A 306 22.98 -55.80 45.90
N ARG A 307 22.20 -54.73 46.14
CA ARG A 307 21.71 -54.26 47.45
C ARG A 307 20.26 -54.62 47.75
N VAL A 308 19.61 -55.41 46.90
CA VAL A 308 18.18 -55.75 47.02
C VAL A 308 18.00 -57.23 47.35
N ASP A 309 17.10 -57.55 48.27
CA ASP A 309 16.76 -58.94 48.62
C ASP A 309 16.17 -59.71 47.43
N ARG A 310 16.44 -61.02 47.35
CA ARG A 310 16.01 -61.90 46.24
C ARG A 310 14.52 -61.76 45.89
N LEU A 311 13.64 -61.74 46.89
CA LEU A 311 12.20 -61.62 46.69
C LEU A 311 11.79 -60.26 46.13
N ARG A 312 12.43 -59.18 46.60
CA ARG A 312 12.19 -57.83 46.09
C ARG A 312 12.73 -57.68 44.68
N ALA A 313 13.91 -58.22 44.39
CA ALA A 313 14.50 -58.21 43.06
C ALA A 313 13.63 -58.98 42.04
N ALA A 314 13.13 -60.17 42.40
CA ALA A 314 12.22 -60.94 41.55
C ALA A 314 10.90 -60.20 41.25
N SER A 315 10.33 -59.53 42.26
CA SER A 315 9.11 -58.74 42.11
C SER A 315 9.32 -57.54 41.17
N THR A 316 10.43 -56.81 41.33
CA THR A 316 10.76 -55.67 40.46
C THR A 316 11.01 -56.10 39.01
N ILE A 317 11.68 -57.24 38.78
CA ILE A 317 11.88 -57.79 37.42
C ILE A 317 10.54 -58.18 36.78
N ALA A 318 9.61 -58.77 37.55
CA ALA A 318 8.28 -59.10 37.07
C ALA A 318 7.47 -57.83 36.70
N ARG A 319 7.62 -56.75 37.49
CA ARG A 319 7.03 -55.43 37.18
C ARG A 319 7.54 -54.90 35.84
N PHE A 320 8.86 -54.87 35.63
CA PHE A 320 9.45 -54.40 34.37
C PHE A 320 8.97 -55.19 33.14
N LYS A 321 8.84 -56.53 33.27
CA LYS A 321 8.28 -57.37 32.18
C LYS A 321 6.82 -57.02 31.89
N SER A 322 6.01 -56.75 32.91
CA SER A 322 4.60 -56.39 32.76
C SER A 322 4.43 -55.00 32.12
N GLU A 323 5.23 -54.02 32.56
CA GLU A 323 5.24 -52.67 32.01
C GLU A 323 5.72 -52.67 30.56
N TYR A 324 6.79 -53.40 30.25
CA TYR A 324 7.25 -53.60 28.87
C TYR A 324 6.15 -54.17 27.97
N ASN A 325 5.48 -55.25 28.39
CA ASN A 325 4.40 -55.86 27.59
C ASN A 325 3.23 -54.89 27.37
N THR A 326 2.94 -54.03 28.34
CA THR A 326 1.88 -53.01 28.24
C THR A 326 2.25 -51.91 27.25
N ILE A 327 3.51 -51.45 27.27
CA ILE A 327 4.02 -50.43 26.34
C ILE A 327 4.16 -51.02 24.93
N ALA A 328 4.70 -52.24 24.81
CA ALA A 328 4.89 -52.95 23.54
C ALA A 328 3.58 -53.31 22.82
N ALA A 329 2.46 -53.41 23.55
CA ALA A 329 1.14 -53.62 22.97
C ALA A 329 0.52 -52.35 22.37
N ARG A 330 1.03 -51.15 22.73
CA ARG A 330 0.48 -49.85 22.32
C ARG A 330 1.43 -49.04 21.44
N HIS A 331 2.72 -49.34 21.48
CA HIS A 331 3.77 -48.59 20.78
C HIS A 331 4.73 -49.54 20.06
N ASP A 332 4.76 -49.50 18.73
CA ASP A 332 5.67 -50.31 17.90
C ASP A 332 6.93 -49.54 17.44
N GLU A 333 6.98 -48.23 17.68
CA GLU A 333 8.14 -47.36 17.38
C GLU A 333 8.87 -46.93 18.66
N GLY A 334 10.18 -46.65 18.58
CA GLY A 334 11.01 -46.21 19.72
C GLY A 334 12.05 -47.24 20.17
N SER A 335 12.55 -47.11 21.42
CA SER A 335 13.66 -47.93 21.95
C SER A 335 13.22 -49.32 22.46
N LYS A 336 12.23 -49.94 21.80
CA LYS A 336 11.64 -51.24 22.14
C LYS A 336 12.70 -52.35 22.26
N ALA A 337 13.60 -52.42 21.29
CA ALA A 337 14.67 -53.42 21.26
C ALA A 337 15.69 -53.24 22.40
N GLU A 338 15.93 -52.00 22.81
CA GLU A 338 16.82 -51.69 23.93
C GLU A 338 16.20 -52.06 25.27
N ALA A 339 14.92 -51.73 25.48
CA ALA A 339 14.17 -52.17 26.66
C ALA A 339 14.12 -53.70 26.77
N GLU A 340 13.87 -54.42 25.66
CA GLU A 340 13.87 -55.89 25.65
C GLU A 340 15.25 -56.48 26.00
N ARG A 341 16.33 -55.86 25.49
CA ARG A 341 17.71 -56.27 25.79
C ARG A 341 18.03 -56.06 27.27
N LEU A 342 17.67 -54.92 27.85
CA LEU A 342 17.90 -54.61 29.26
C LEU A 342 17.15 -55.57 30.19
N ILE A 343 15.89 -55.91 29.89
CA ILE A 343 15.12 -56.91 30.65
C ILE A 343 15.83 -58.28 30.65
N LYS A 344 16.31 -58.72 29.49
CA LYS A 344 17.05 -59.99 29.38
C LYS A 344 18.35 -59.96 30.18
N LEU A 345 19.06 -58.83 30.16
CA LEU A 345 20.32 -58.65 30.86
C LEU A 345 20.14 -58.65 32.39
N VAL A 346 19.14 -57.92 32.89
CA VAL A 346 18.76 -57.92 34.32
C VAL A 346 18.33 -59.33 34.77
N ASP A 347 17.53 -60.04 33.97
CA ASP A 347 17.07 -61.41 34.29
C ASP A 347 18.24 -62.42 34.33
N GLN A 348 19.22 -62.26 33.43
CA GLN A 348 20.42 -63.09 33.41
C GLN A 348 21.32 -62.83 34.60
N GLU A 349 21.58 -61.58 34.96
CA GLU A 349 22.38 -61.25 36.15
C GLU A 349 21.68 -61.69 37.45
N PHE A 350 20.34 -61.59 37.53
CA PHE A 350 19.59 -62.12 38.66
C PHE A 350 19.79 -63.64 38.83
N LYS A 351 19.71 -64.41 37.74
CA LYS A 351 19.93 -65.87 37.73
C LYS A 351 21.38 -66.29 38.02
N LYS A 352 22.36 -65.45 37.69
CA LYS A 352 23.76 -65.71 38.05
C LYS A 352 24.01 -65.52 39.55
N LYS A 353 23.31 -64.57 40.16
CA LYS A 353 23.51 -64.18 41.56
C LYS A 353 22.73 -65.06 42.55
N TYR A 354 21.54 -65.54 42.19
CA TYR A 354 20.62 -66.31 43.04
C TYR A 354 20.08 -67.55 42.34
#